data_AF-A0A8X6Y7F7-F1
#
_entry.id   AF-A0A8X6Y7F7-F1
#
_cell.length_a   1.000
_cell.length_b   1.000
_cell.length_c   1.000
_cell.angle_alpha   90.00
_cell.angle_beta   90.00
_cell.angle_gamma   90.00
#
_symmetry.space_group_name_H-M   'P 1'
#
loop_
_entity.id
_entity.type
_entity.pdbx_description
1 polymer ?
#
loop_
_entity_poly.entity_id
_entity_poly.type
_entity_poly.pdbx_seq_one_letter_code
_entity_poly.pdbx_strand_id
1 'polypeptide(L)'
;MPVQDEKLPTLGNSLILAQKRLNQTIKKLDRDPHMHKLYSEFLEEYESLGHMQRIPDNCYFPINYYLPHHGVLKTQNNSTKLRVVLYTSVHEWSKSE
;
A
#
# COMPACT_ATOMS: atom_id res chain seq x y z
N MET A 1 32.30 -7.23 -10.79
CA MET A 1 31.38 -7.58 -11.90
C MET A 1 30.85 -6.27 -12.46
N PRO A 2 30.86 -6.06 -13.79
CA PRO A 2 30.32 -4.85 -14.37
C PRO A 2 28.80 -4.91 -14.29
N VAL A 3 28.19 -3.89 -13.69
CA VAL A 3 26.72 -3.76 -13.63
C VAL A 3 26.29 -3.38 -15.04
N GLN A 4 25.70 -4.32 -15.77
CA GLN A 4 25.04 -4.02 -17.04
C GLN A 4 23.93 -3.01 -16.75
N ASP A 5 23.72 -2.06 -17.67
CA ASP A 5 22.54 -1.19 -17.71
C ASP A 5 21.28 -2.06 -17.75
N GLU A 6 20.84 -2.51 -16.58
CA GLU A 6 19.59 -3.22 -16.43
C GLU A 6 18.50 -2.20 -16.70
N LYS A 7 17.97 -2.27 -17.92
CA LYS A 7 16.70 -1.72 -18.32
C LYS A 7 15.69 -2.09 -17.24
N LEU A 8 15.47 -1.20 -16.27
CA LEU A 8 14.57 -1.41 -15.15
C LEU A 8 13.25 -1.93 -15.75
N PRO A 9 12.74 -3.07 -15.29
CA PRO A 9 11.51 -3.62 -15.85
C PRO A 9 10.47 -2.52 -15.77
N THR A 10 9.98 -2.09 -16.94
CA THR A 10 8.92 -1.10 -17.02
C THR A 10 7.71 -1.69 -16.29
N LEU A 11 7.48 -1.26 -15.04
CA LEU A 11 6.28 -1.53 -14.23
C LEU A 11 5.07 -0.77 -14.83
N GLY A 12 4.89 -0.90 -16.14
CA GLY A 12 3.69 -0.46 -16.83
C GLY A 12 2.49 -1.11 -16.15
N ASN A 13 1.57 -0.26 -15.69
CA ASN A 13 0.30 -0.60 -15.03
C ASN A 13 0.29 -0.73 -13.48
N SER A 14 1.40 -0.47 -12.77
CA SER A 14 1.38 -0.48 -11.28
C SER A 14 0.44 0.56 -10.67
N LEU A 15 0.35 1.75 -11.27
CA LEU A 15 -0.57 2.82 -10.84
C LEU A 15 -2.03 2.39 -10.89
N ILE A 16 -2.49 1.78 -11.98
CA ILE A 16 -3.88 1.38 -12.15
C ILE A 16 -4.27 0.35 -11.09
N LEU A 17 -3.41 -0.65 -10.85
CA LEU A 17 -3.66 -1.66 -9.83
C LEU A 17 -3.66 -1.03 -8.43
N ALA A 18 -2.68 -0.19 -8.11
CA ALA A 18 -2.60 0.51 -6.84
C ALA A 18 -3.84 1.38 -6.58
N GLN A 19 -4.31 2.10 -7.60
CA GLN A 19 -5.52 2.93 -7.49
C GLN A 19 -6.78 2.09 -7.27
N LYS A 20 -6.94 0.96 -7.99
CA LYS A 20 -8.05 0.03 -7.78
C LYS A 20 -8.05 -0.52 -6.36
N ARG A 21 -6.89 -0.91 -5.83
CA ARG A 21 -6.73 -1.41 -4.45
C ARG A 21 -6.99 -0.31 -3.41
N LEU A 22 -6.47 0.89 -3.64
CA LEU A 22 -6.72 2.05 -2.78
C LEU A 22 -8.23 2.33 -2.67
N ASN A 23 -8.95 2.34 -3.78
CA ASN A 23 -10.40 2.54 -3.79
C ASN A 23 -11.15 1.46 -2.99
N GLN A 24 -10.68 0.21 -3.02
CA GLN A 24 -11.25 -0.87 -2.19
C GLN A 24 -10.99 -0.63 -0.70
N THR A 25 -9.77 -0.23 -0.35
CA THR A 25 -9.39 0.11 1.03
C THR A 25 -10.23 1.27 1.55
N ILE A 26 -10.34 2.38 0.80
CA ILE A 26 -11.15 3.54 1.18
C ILE A 26 -12.61 3.15 1.42
N LYS A 27 -13.23 2.38 0.51
CA LYS A 27 -14.61 1.90 0.68
C LYS A 27 -14.79 1.03 1.92
N LYS A 28 -13.78 0.25 2.30
CA LYS A 28 -13.83 -0.58 3.52
C LYS A 28 -13.72 0.29 4.77
N LEU A 29 -12.82 1.27 4.77
CA LEU A 29 -12.63 2.22 5.86
C LEU A 29 -13.89 3.07 6.09
N ASP A 30 -14.52 3.53 5.00
CA ASP A 30 -15.76 4.31 5.05
C ASP A 30 -16.93 3.54 5.72
N ARG A 31 -17.00 2.22 5.50
CA ARG A 31 -18.05 1.36 6.05
C ARG A 31 -17.77 0.88 7.48
N ASP A 32 -16.52 0.96 7.94
CA ASP A 32 -16.08 0.44 9.23
C ASP A 32 -15.26 1.49 9.98
N PRO A 33 -15.92 2.33 10.81
CA PRO A 33 -15.27 3.39 11.57
C PRO A 33 -14.18 2.87 12.53
N HIS A 34 -14.31 1.65 13.04
CA HIS A 34 -13.30 1.05 13.91
C HIS A 34 -12.03 0.71 13.12
N MET A 35 -12.19 0.10 11.93
CA MET A 35 -11.08 -0.16 11.02
C MET A 35 -10.43 1.15 10.59
N HIS A 36 -11.23 2.18 10.27
CA HIS A 36 -10.73 3.51 9.92
C HIS A 36 -9.82 4.08 11.00
N LYS A 37 -10.27 4.07 12.26
CA LYS A 37 -9.48 4.57 13.39
C LYS A 37 -8.13 3.85 13.50
N LEU A 38 -8.14 2.51 13.50
CA LEU A 38 -6.90 1.73 13.60
C LEU A 38 -5.96 1.96 12.42
N TYR A 39 -6.50 2.24 11.22
CA TYR A 39 -5.71 2.53 10.04
C TYR A 39 -5.04 3.88 10.09
N SER A 40 -5.76 4.91 10.56
CA SER A 40 -5.20 6.24 10.81
C SER A 40 -4.09 6.18 11.85
N GLU A 41 -4.32 5.52 12.98
CA GLU A 41 -3.31 5.34 14.04
C GLU A 41 -2.05 4.64 13.51
N PHE A 42 -2.20 3.59 12.69
CA PHE A 42 -1.07 2.92 12.06
C PHE A 42 -0.29 3.86 11.13
N LEU A 43 -0.97 4.64 10.28
CA LEU A 43 -0.31 5.55 9.35
C LEU A 43 0.47 6.64 10.11
N GLU A 44 -0.13 7.24 11.14
CA GLU A 44 0.53 8.24 11.98
C GLU A 44 1.78 7.66 12.66
N GLU A 45 1.68 6.46 13.23
CA GLU A 45 2.84 5.77 13.83
C GLU A 45 3.93 5.51 12.77
N TYR A 46 3.55 4.98 11.60
CA TYR A 46 4.48 4.65 10.52
C TYR A 46 5.21 5.88 9.97
N GLU A 47 4.55 7.04 9.89
CA GLU A 47 5.18 8.33 9.56
C GLU A 47 6.09 8.81 10.70
N SER A 48 5.63 8.74 11.96
CA SER A 48 6.41 9.19 13.12
C SER A 48 7.72 8.42 13.33
N LEU A 49 7.73 7.14 12.94
CA LEU A 49 8.91 6.28 12.95
C LEU A 49 9.84 6.52 11.74
N GLY A 50 9.48 7.41 10.82
CA GLY A 50 10.24 7.73 9.62
C GLY A 50 10.18 6.65 8.54
N HIS A 51 9.21 5.74 8.59
CA HIS A 51 9.04 4.69 7.58
C HIS A 51 8.29 5.16 6.34
N MET A 52 7.57 6.28 6.41
CA MET A 52 7.02 6.98 5.26
C MET A 52 7.04 8.49 5.46
N GLN A 53 6.84 9.23 4.37
CA GLN A 53 6.65 10.67 4.39
C GLN A 53 5.62 11.04 3.34
N ARG A 54 4.79 12.05 3.64
CA ARG A 54 3.90 12.65 2.64
C ARG A 54 4.71 13.28 1.50
N ILE A 55 4.37 12.92 0.26
CA ILE A 55 4.95 13.53 -0.94
C ILE A 55 4.29 14.91 -1.14
N PRO A 56 5.08 16.00 -1.31
CA PRO A 56 4.54 17.32 -1.64
C PRO A 56 3.81 17.33 -2.99
N ASP A 57 2.73 18.11 -3.09
CA ASP A 57 1.89 18.16 -4.32
C ASP A 57 2.64 18.66 -5.57
N ASN A 58 3.77 19.37 -5.37
CA ASN A 58 4.61 19.90 -6.44
C ASN A 58 5.78 18.98 -6.83
N CYS A 59 5.85 17.76 -6.27
CA CYS A 59 6.95 16.84 -6.51
C CYS A 59 6.63 15.93 -7.71
N TYR A 60 7.37 16.09 -8.81
CA TYR A 60 7.23 15.22 -10.00
C TYR A 60 8.49 14.39 -10.18
N PHE A 61 8.36 13.07 -10.04
CA PHE A 61 9.45 12.13 -10.32
C PHE A 61 9.30 11.57 -11.74
N PRO A 62 10.42 11.40 -12.48
CA PRO A 62 10.39 10.86 -13.84
C PRO A 62 9.92 9.40 -13.89
N ILE A 63 10.11 8.65 -12.79
CA ILE A 63 9.65 7.27 -12.63
C ILE A 63 9.02 7.16 -11.25
N ASN A 64 7.79 6.62 -11.20
CA ASN A 64 7.06 6.38 -9.96
C ASN A 64 6.69 4.90 -9.88
N TYR A 65 6.85 4.32 -8.69
CA TYR A 65 6.42 2.97 -8.39
C TYR A 65 5.36 3.02 -7.31
N TYR A 66 4.23 2.37 -7.55
CA TYR A 66 3.12 2.33 -6.62
C TYR A 66 3.01 0.93 -6.02
N LEU A 67 3.16 0.83 -4.70
CA LEU A 67 2.96 -0.39 -3.95
C LEU A 67 1.55 -0.36 -3.33
N PRO A 68 0.62 -1.21 -3.78
CA PRO A 68 -0.66 -1.35 -3.12
C PRO A 68 -0.46 -1.82 -1.68
N HIS A 69 -1.35 -1.41 -0.79
CA HIS A 69 -1.33 -1.80 0.60
C HIS A 69 -2.74 -2.15 1.09
N HIS A 70 -2.85 -3.10 2.01
CA HIS A 70 -4.14 -3.50 2.58
C HIS A 70 -4.04 -3.83 4.06
N GLY A 71 -5.09 -3.47 4.80
CA GLY A 71 -5.19 -3.71 6.24
C GLY A 71 -5.87 -5.03 6.57
N VAL A 72 -5.22 -5.83 7.42
CA VAL A 72 -5.74 -7.08 8.00
C VAL A 72 -5.90 -6.89 9.50
N LEU A 73 -7.12 -7.05 10.00
CA LEU A 73 -7.39 -7.09 11.43
C LEU A 73 -7.05 -8.49 11.96
N LYS A 74 -6.22 -8.55 13.00
CA LYS A 74 -5.88 -9.79 13.68
C LYS A 74 -6.29 -9.67 15.14
N THR A 75 -7.14 -10.59 15.58
CA THR A 75 -7.48 -10.74 16.99
C THR A 75 -6.38 -11.55 17.69
N GLN A 76 -5.76 -10.97 18.71
CA GLN A 76 -4.80 -11.65 19.58
C GLN A 76 -5.03 -11.22 21.03
N ASN A 77 -5.15 -12.20 21.94
CA ASN A 77 -5.21 -11.98 23.39
C ASN A 77 -6.17 -10.85 23.81
N ASN A 78 -7.44 -10.95 23.40
CA ASN A 78 -8.51 -9.98 23.71
C ASN A 78 -8.35 -8.58 23.10
N SER A 79 -7.38 -8.35 22.21
CA SER A 79 -7.19 -7.11 21.45
C SER A 79 -7.22 -7.38 19.94
N THR A 80 -7.87 -6.49 19.19
CA THR A 80 -7.79 -6.48 17.73
C THR A 80 -6.70 -5.50 17.30
N LYS A 81 -5.68 -5.99 16.58
CA LYS A 81 -4.62 -5.15 16.02
C LYS A 81 -4.69 -5.13 14.51
N LEU A 82 -4.47 -3.97 13.92
CA LEU A 82 -4.31 -3.82 12.48
C LEU A 82 -2.87 -4.19 12.08
N ARG A 83 -2.73 -4.93 10.97
CA ARG A 83 -1.47 -5.10 10.26
C ARG A 83 -1.66 -4.64 8.82
N VAL A 84 -0.83 -3.73 8.34
CA VAL A 84 -0.81 -3.31 6.94
C VAL A 84 0.20 -4.15 6.17
N VAL A 85 -0.23 -4.74 5.07
CA VAL A 85 0.60 -5.56 4.19
C VAL A 85 0.82 -4.82 2.88
N LEU A 86 2.09 -4.65 2.53
CA LEU A 86 2.55 -4.07 1.26
C LEU A 86 2.71 -5.18 0.23
N TYR A 87 2.12 -5.02 -0.95
CA TYR A 87 2.28 -5.99 -2.04
C TYR A 87 3.58 -5.70 -2.80
N THR A 88 4.54 -6.62 -2.73
CA THR A 88 5.83 -6.52 -3.43
C THR A 88 5.77 -7.03 -4.87
N SER A 89 4.66 -7.63 -5.29
CA SER A 89 4.44 -8.11 -6.66
C SER A 89 3.14 -7.57 -7.25
N VAL A 90 3.21 -7.20 -8.54
CA VAL A 90 2.08 -6.74 -9.35
C VAL A 90 1.44 -7.96 -10.03
N HIS A 91 1.07 -9.00 -9.29
CA HIS A 91 0.34 -10.12 -9.88
C HIS A 91 -1.16 -9.81 -9.86
N GLU A 92 -1.76 -9.69 -11.03
CA GLU A 92 -3.20 -9.88 -11.16
C GLU A 92 -3.52 -11.31 -10.74
N TRP A 93 -4.27 -11.46 -9.65
CA TRP A 93 -4.88 -12.73 -9.32
C TRP A 93 -6.04 -12.93 -10.31
N SER A 94 -5.76 -13.55 -11.44
CA SER A 94 -6.78 -14.17 -12.27
C SER A 94 -7.44 -15.26 -11.41
N LYS A 95 -8.69 -15.08 -11.01
CA LYS A 95 -9.47 -16.18 -10.45
C LYS A 95 -9.45 -17.30 -11.50
N SER A 96 -8.72 -18.37 -11.24
CA SER A 96 -8.96 -19.64 -11.90
C SER A 96 -10.31 -20.16 -11.41
N GLU A 97 -11.21 -20.38 -12.37
CA GLU A 97 -12.47 -21.12 -12.23
C GLU A 97 -12.30 -22.49 -11.57
#